data_AF-A0A8T7KK92-F1
#
_entry.id   AF-A0A8T7KK92-F1
#
_cell.length_a   1.000
_cell.length_b   1.000
_cell.length_c   1.000
_cell.angle_alpha   90.00
_cell.angle_beta   90.00
_cell.angle_gamma   90.00
#
_symmetry.space_group_name_H-M   'P 1'
#
loop_
_entity.id
_entity.type
_entity.pdbx_description
1 polymer ?
#
loop_
_entity_poly.entity_id
_entity_poly.type
_entity_poly.pdbx_seq_one_letter_code
_entity_poly.pdbx_strand_id
1 'polypeptide(L)'
;MSLRDAVATVHRDTHWWRKCLGYGALAATGIGLPLAAGFVLESLDNSRRGYPTPLPPWGDPSLRFLSGLLALLIDFAFFILPLLIGLLLIVCVGLALLLAGPPGAAATPLALPFIALLAGAASLTMFCCSVAPAGRLRFAREGRIEDAITAETLRWVLGEPQRGVFLRARLASLPAYLPALIAASATYALARLSFPGQSAAIAAASWLTLAALVYAHLVVVQLYVAAERVIQQVRIGV
;
A
#
# COMPACT_ATOMS: atom_id res chain seq x y z
N MET A 1 -7.22 0.30 19.71
CA MET A 1 -5.75 0.39 19.73
C MET A 1 -5.34 1.70 19.09
N SER A 2 -4.46 2.46 19.74
CA SER A 2 -4.04 3.79 19.27
C SER A 2 -2.83 3.69 18.33
N LEU A 3 -2.58 4.72 17.52
CA LEU A 3 -1.37 4.82 16.69
C LEU A 3 -0.09 4.65 17.53
N ARG A 4 -0.11 5.15 18.78
CA ARG A 4 1.00 5.03 19.72
C ARG A 4 1.33 3.57 20.03
N ASP A 5 0.31 2.74 20.21
CA ASP A 5 0.49 1.31 20.52
C ASP A 5 1.07 0.55 19.31
N ALA A 6 0.59 0.88 18.10
CA ALA A 6 1.12 0.32 16.85
C ALA A 6 2.60 0.66 16.66
N VAL A 7 2.97 1.92 16.87
CA VAL A 7 4.38 2.38 16.81
C VAL A 7 5.22 1.73 17.91
N ALA A 8 4.72 1.68 19.14
CA ALA A 8 5.41 1.00 20.24
C ALA A 8 5.67 -0.47 19.93
N THR A 9 4.74 -1.14 19.24
CA THR A 9 4.86 -2.55 18.85
C THR A 9 5.97 -2.77 17.83
N VAL A 10 6.11 -1.88 16.84
CA VAL A 10 7.22 -1.91 15.87
C VAL A 10 8.56 -1.61 16.56
N HIS A 11 8.59 -0.63 17.47
CA HIS A 11 9.80 -0.22 18.20
C HIS A 11 10.24 -1.19 19.31
N ARG A 12 9.47 -2.24 19.63
CA ARG A 12 9.92 -3.28 20.57
C ARG A 12 11.15 -4.04 20.07
N ASP A 13 11.33 -4.14 18.76
CA ASP A 13 12.54 -4.73 18.17
C ASP A 13 13.64 -3.66 18.10
N THR A 14 14.76 -3.87 18.80
CA THR A 14 15.90 -2.94 18.81
C THR A 14 16.52 -2.69 17.43
N HIS A 15 16.33 -3.63 16.48
CA HIS A 15 16.89 -3.57 15.14
C HIS A 15 15.87 -3.11 14.08
N TRP A 16 14.72 -2.57 14.49
CA TRP A 16 13.64 -2.14 13.60
C TRP A 16 14.14 -1.21 12.47
N TRP A 17 15.00 -0.26 12.82
CA TRP A 17 15.50 0.77 11.88
C TRP A 17 16.41 0.17 10.82
N ARG A 18 17.26 -0.80 11.19
CA ARG A 18 18.14 -1.52 10.25
C ARG A 18 17.33 -2.32 9.24
N LYS A 19 16.26 -2.98 9.71
CA LYS A 19 15.34 -3.72 8.84
C LYS A 19 14.64 -2.77 7.87
N CYS A 20 14.09 -1.65 8.35
CA CYS A 20 13.42 -0.68 7.49
C CYS A 20 14.37 -0.07 6.44
N LEU A 21 15.60 0.30 6.83
CA LEU A 21 16.61 0.81 5.90
C LEU A 21 17.03 -0.25 4.88
N GLY A 22 17.30 -1.49 5.31
CA GLY A 22 17.71 -2.56 4.41
C GLY A 22 16.61 -2.93 3.40
N TYR A 23 15.37 -3.13 3.86
CA TYR A 23 14.25 -3.39 2.95
C TYR A 23 13.89 -2.18 2.08
N GLY A 24 14.10 -0.95 2.58
CA GLY A 24 14.01 0.26 1.77
C GLY A 24 15.05 0.30 0.64
N ALA A 25 16.28 -0.14 0.90
CA ALA A 25 17.33 -0.23 -0.11
C ALA A 25 16.99 -1.30 -1.16
N LEU A 26 16.50 -2.46 -0.70
CA LEU A 26 16.05 -3.52 -1.60
C LEU A 26 14.88 -3.05 -2.48
N ALA A 27 13.89 -2.37 -1.90
CA ALA A 27 12.77 -1.79 -2.64
C ALA A 27 13.23 -0.79 -3.72
N ALA A 28 14.33 -0.07 -3.50
CA ALA A 28 14.87 0.90 -4.47
C ALA A 28 15.36 0.25 -5.77
N THR A 29 15.68 -1.05 -5.75
CA THR A 29 16.11 -1.80 -6.94
C THR A 29 14.94 -2.23 -7.83
N GLY A 30 13.69 -2.04 -7.38
CA GLY A 30 12.48 -2.54 -8.05
C GLY A 30 12.27 -4.04 -7.84
N ILE A 31 13.28 -4.86 -8.14
CA ILE A 31 13.25 -6.32 -7.95
C ILE A 31 13.13 -6.68 -6.46
N GLY A 32 13.58 -5.82 -5.54
CA GLY A 32 13.42 -6.03 -4.10
C GLY A 32 12.08 -5.57 -3.52
N LEU A 33 11.16 -5.02 -4.32
CA LEU A 33 9.81 -4.66 -3.85
C LEU A 33 9.02 -5.85 -3.29
N PRO A 34 9.01 -7.04 -3.92
CA PRO A 34 8.39 -8.22 -3.33
C PRO A 34 9.02 -8.58 -1.97
N LEU A 35 10.34 -8.46 -1.80
CA LEU A 35 10.96 -8.73 -0.49
C LEU A 35 10.46 -7.78 0.60
N ALA A 36 10.33 -6.49 0.29
CA ALA A 36 9.80 -5.50 1.23
C ALA A 36 8.31 -5.74 1.53
N ALA A 37 7.52 -6.11 0.53
CA ALA A 37 6.10 -6.46 0.72
C ALA A 37 5.94 -7.74 1.56
N GLY A 38 6.76 -8.76 1.31
CA GLY A 38 6.78 -10.00 2.06
C GLY A 38 7.23 -9.82 3.50
N PHE A 39 8.21 -8.93 3.75
CA PHE A 39 8.62 -8.53 5.10
C PHE A 39 7.44 -7.95 5.90
N VAL A 40 6.65 -7.08 5.28
CA VAL A 40 5.45 -6.50 5.89
C VAL A 40 4.38 -7.58 6.14
N LEU A 41 4.19 -8.51 5.20
CA LEU A 41 3.20 -9.58 5.31
C LEU A 41 3.56 -10.61 6.40
N GLU A 42 4.83 -10.98 6.51
CA GLU A 42 5.31 -11.86 7.58
C GLU A 42 5.20 -11.16 8.94
N SER A 43 5.48 -9.84 9.01
CA SER A 43 5.20 -9.06 10.21
C SER A 43 3.72 -9.07 10.57
N LEU A 44 2.82 -9.04 9.59
CA LEU A 44 1.39 -9.14 9.79
C LEU A 44 1.02 -10.51 10.37
N ASP A 45 1.51 -11.60 9.79
CA ASP A 45 1.24 -12.96 10.29
C ASP A 45 1.78 -13.15 11.72
N ASN A 46 3.00 -12.69 12.00
CA ASN A 46 3.58 -12.76 13.33
C ASN A 46 2.74 -12.00 14.38
N SER A 47 2.21 -10.83 13.99
CA SER A 47 1.37 -10.01 14.87
C SER A 47 0.02 -10.67 15.15
N ARG A 48 -0.54 -11.38 14.16
CA ARG A 48 -1.78 -12.15 14.31
C ARG A 48 -1.60 -13.35 15.22
N ARG A 49 -0.46 -14.05 15.10
CA ARG A 49 -0.07 -15.16 15.99
C ARG A 49 0.27 -14.73 17.42
N GLY A 50 0.41 -13.42 17.67
CA GLY A 50 0.62 -12.87 18.99
C GLY A 50 2.07 -12.85 19.46
N TYR A 51 3.04 -12.91 18.53
CA TYR A 51 4.45 -12.81 18.90
C TYR A 51 4.78 -11.44 19.53
N PRO A 52 5.67 -11.40 20.55
CA PRO A 52 6.00 -10.17 21.27
C PRO A 52 6.80 -9.17 20.42
N THR A 53 7.59 -9.68 19.48
CA THR A 53 8.38 -8.93 18.50
C THR A 53 7.96 -9.35 17.09
N PRO A 54 7.13 -8.56 16.39
CA PRO A 54 6.50 -9.02 15.15
C PRO A 54 7.43 -8.97 13.93
N LEU A 55 8.54 -8.24 14.00
CA LEU A 55 9.43 -8.06 12.86
C LEU A 55 10.21 -9.34 12.56
N PRO A 56 10.11 -9.88 11.35
CA PRO A 56 10.74 -11.15 11.01
C PRO A 56 12.28 -11.06 11.00
N PRO A 57 12.98 -12.19 11.18
CA PRO A 57 14.43 -12.26 11.06
C PRO A 57 14.89 -12.11 9.60
N TRP A 58 16.19 -11.93 9.37
CA TRP A 58 16.75 -11.83 8.02
C TRP A 58 16.73 -13.14 7.21
N GLY A 59 16.28 -14.25 7.80
CA GLY A 59 16.18 -15.56 7.15
C GLY A 59 15.13 -15.65 6.04
N ASP A 60 15.19 -16.75 5.29
CA ASP A 60 14.23 -17.21 4.26
C ASP A 60 13.76 -16.17 3.24
N PRO A 61 14.69 -15.56 2.46
CA PRO A 61 14.34 -14.56 1.48
C PRO A 61 13.45 -15.10 0.34
N SER A 62 13.52 -16.40 0.03
CA SER A 62 12.72 -17.03 -1.03
C SER A 62 11.23 -17.06 -0.71
N LEU A 63 10.88 -17.55 0.49
CA LEU A 63 9.48 -17.57 0.97
C LEU A 63 8.93 -16.16 1.13
N ARG A 64 9.76 -15.23 1.62
CA ARG A 64 9.40 -13.83 1.74
C ARG A 64 9.18 -13.17 0.37
N PHE A 65 10.01 -13.48 -0.61
CA PHE A 65 9.82 -12.99 -1.97
C PHE A 65 8.49 -13.49 -2.54
N LEU A 66 8.18 -14.78 -2.39
CA LEU A 66 6.94 -15.37 -2.87
C LEU A 66 5.70 -14.75 -2.19
N SER A 67 5.71 -14.66 -0.87
CA SER A 67 4.60 -14.08 -0.11
C SER A 67 4.40 -12.60 -0.45
N GLY A 68 5.50 -11.88 -0.68
CA GLY A 68 5.48 -10.50 -1.14
C GLY A 68 4.99 -10.33 -2.57
N LEU A 69 5.31 -11.24 -3.48
CA LEU A 69 4.79 -11.24 -4.85
C LEU A 69 3.26 -11.40 -4.83
N LEU A 70 2.74 -12.27 -3.97
CA LEU A 70 1.30 -12.45 -3.78
C LEU A 70 0.67 -11.20 -3.15
N ALA A 71 1.33 -10.55 -2.20
CA ALA A 71 0.86 -9.27 -1.65
C ALA A 71 0.81 -8.16 -2.72
N LEU A 72 1.81 -8.09 -3.60
CA LEU A 72 1.84 -7.15 -4.72
C LEU A 72 0.78 -7.49 -5.79
N LEU A 73 0.42 -8.77 -5.96
CA LEU A 73 -0.66 -9.18 -6.84
C LEU A 73 -2.01 -8.63 -6.36
N ILE A 74 -2.23 -8.58 -5.03
CA ILE A 74 -3.41 -7.94 -4.43
C ILE A 74 -3.43 -6.44 -4.77
N ASP A 75 -2.30 -5.75 -4.57
CA ASP A 75 -2.20 -4.32 -4.92
C ASP A 75 -2.39 -4.09 -6.42
N PHE A 76 -1.86 -4.98 -7.26
CA PHE A 76 -2.01 -4.93 -8.70
C PHE A 76 -3.48 -5.04 -9.09
N ALA A 77 -4.21 -6.03 -8.55
CA ALA A 77 -5.61 -6.24 -8.90
C ALA A 77 -6.52 -5.08 -8.47
N PHE A 78 -6.30 -4.50 -7.29
CA PHE A 78 -7.18 -3.45 -6.75
C PHE A 78 -6.78 -2.02 -7.10
N PHE A 79 -5.52 -1.76 -7.45
CA PHE A 79 -5.03 -0.40 -7.72
C PHE A 79 -4.45 -0.26 -9.13
N ILE A 80 -3.51 -1.11 -9.52
CA ILE A 80 -2.82 -0.96 -10.81
C ILE A 80 -3.76 -1.30 -11.97
N LEU A 81 -4.55 -2.36 -11.86
CA LEU A 81 -5.46 -2.81 -12.92
C LEU A 81 -6.54 -1.76 -13.23
N PRO A 82 -7.27 -1.17 -12.26
CA PRO A 82 -8.19 -0.06 -12.55
C PRO A 82 -7.52 1.15 -13.21
N LEU A 83 -6.29 1.49 -12.80
CA LEU A 83 -5.53 2.58 -13.41
C LEU A 83 -5.10 2.25 -14.84
N LEU A 84 -4.68 1.00 -15.11
CA LEU A 84 -4.34 0.54 -16.46
C LEU A 84 -5.56 0.55 -17.38
N ILE A 85 -6.72 0.11 -16.90
CA ILE A 85 -7.98 0.19 -17.65
C ILE A 85 -8.33 1.65 -17.94
N GLY A 86 -8.22 2.54 -16.94
CA GLY A 86 -8.43 3.97 -17.13
C GLY A 86 -7.48 4.58 -18.17
N LEU A 87 -6.19 4.24 -18.10
CA LEU A 87 -5.18 4.70 -19.05
C LEU A 87 -5.46 4.18 -20.47
N LEU A 88 -5.81 2.90 -20.61
CA LEU A 88 -6.18 2.31 -21.89
C LEU A 88 -7.39 3.03 -22.49
N LEU A 89 -8.42 3.31 -21.68
CA LEU A 89 -9.59 4.06 -22.12
C LEU A 89 -9.23 5.49 -22.57
N ILE A 90 -8.34 6.18 -21.84
CA ILE A 90 -7.82 7.49 -22.24
C ILE A 90 -7.15 7.41 -23.61
N VAL A 91 -6.31 6.40 -23.84
CA VAL A 91 -5.61 6.21 -25.12
C VAL A 91 -6.62 5.90 -26.25
N CYS A 92 -7.53 4.96 -26.04
CA CYS A 92 -8.55 4.58 -27.03
C CYS A 92 -9.47 5.75 -27.39
N VAL A 93 -10.00 6.46 -26.39
CA VAL A 93 -10.88 7.62 -26.60
C VAL A 93 -10.10 8.78 -27.20
N GLY A 94 -8.88 9.03 -26.75
CA GLY A 94 -8.00 10.05 -27.32
C GLY A 94 -7.72 9.82 -28.81
N LEU A 95 -7.41 8.58 -29.20
CA LEU A 95 -7.23 8.20 -30.60
C LEU A 95 -8.52 8.36 -31.41
N ALA A 96 -9.65 7.91 -30.89
CA ALA A 96 -10.94 8.04 -31.56
C ALA A 96 -11.32 9.51 -31.80
N LEU A 97 -11.14 10.37 -30.79
CA LEU A 97 -11.40 11.80 -30.89
C LEU A 97 -10.44 12.51 -31.86
N LEU A 98 -9.17 12.11 -31.88
CA LEU A 98 -8.18 12.61 -32.84
C LEU A 98 -8.57 12.26 -34.28
N LEU A 99 -9.03 11.03 -34.51
CA LEU A 99 -9.46 10.56 -35.84
C LEU A 99 -10.81 11.17 -36.28
N ALA A 100 -11.66 11.58 -35.34
CA ALA A 100 -12.95 12.22 -35.62
C ALA A 100 -12.84 13.69 -36.11
N GLY A 101 -11.63 14.26 -36.13
CA GLY A 101 -11.38 15.60 -36.65
C GLY A 101 -11.93 16.74 -35.77
N PRO A 102 -12.21 17.93 -36.35
CA PRO A 102 -12.61 19.13 -35.61
C PRO A 102 -13.76 18.96 -34.59
N PRO A 103 -14.85 18.22 -34.89
CA PRO A 103 -15.92 18.01 -33.90
C PRO A 103 -15.47 17.12 -32.74
N GLY A 104 -14.56 16.16 -32.95
CA GLY A 104 -13.96 15.34 -31.89
C GLY A 104 -12.98 16.11 -31.00
N ALA A 105 -12.24 17.06 -31.59
CA ALA A 105 -11.32 17.92 -30.85
C ALA A 105 -12.05 18.77 -29.78
N ALA A 106 -13.28 19.20 -30.07
CA ALA A 106 -14.11 19.96 -29.12
C ALA A 106 -14.53 19.14 -27.87
N ALA A 107 -14.63 17.82 -27.98
CA ALA A 107 -15.01 16.93 -26.87
C ALA A 107 -13.82 16.46 -26.01
N THR A 108 -12.59 16.57 -26.53
CA THR A 108 -11.35 16.15 -25.87
C THR A 108 -11.12 16.77 -24.48
N PRO A 109 -11.31 18.09 -24.26
CA PRO A 109 -11.06 18.70 -22.95
C PRO A 109 -12.07 18.29 -21.87
N LEU A 110 -13.16 17.60 -22.22
CA LEU A 110 -14.14 17.10 -21.25
C LEU A 110 -14.04 15.57 -21.10
N ALA A 111 -13.89 14.84 -22.20
CA ALA A 111 -13.89 13.37 -22.19
C ALA A 111 -12.66 12.75 -21.47
N LEU A 112 -11.46 13.21 -21.78
CA LEU A 112 -10.23 12.66 -21.17
C LEU A 112 -10.14 12.91 -19.66
N PRO A 113 -10.36 14.14 -19.13
CA PRO A 113 -10.34 14.35 -17.68
C PRO A 113 -11.48 13.63 -16.97
N PHE A 114 -12.64 13.42 -17.61
CA PHE A 114 -13.72 12.64 -17.03
C PHE A 114 -13.32 11.17 -16.82
N ILE A 115 -12.67 10.54 -17.80
CA ILE A 115 -12.14 9.17 -17.66
C ILE A 115 -11.07 9.10 -16.57
N ALA A 116 -10.15 10.07 -16.55
CA ALA A 116 -9.12 10.16 -15.52
C ALA A 116 -9.73 10.33 -14.12
N LEU A 117 -10.76 11.17 -13.99
CA LEU A 117 -11.50 11.37 -12.75
C LEU A 117 -12.18 10.09 -12.28
N LEU A 118 -12.83 9.34 -13.17
CA LEU A 118 -13.48 8.07 -12.81
C LEU A 118 -12.46 7.02 -12.35
N ALA A 119 -11.37 6.83 -13.09
CA ALA A 119 -10.31 5.89 -12.73
C ALA A 119 -9.62 6.28 -11.40
N GLY A 120 -9.37 7.58 -11.22
CA GLY A 120 -8.84 8.13 -9.98
C GLY A 120 -9.80 7.96 -8.80
N ALA A 121 -11.10 8.24 -8.99
CA ALA A 121 -12.13 8.09 -7.97
C ALA A 121 -12.31 6.61 -7.58
N ALA A 122 -12.28 5.69 -8.53
CA ALA A 122 -12.33 4.26 -8.25
C ALA A 122 -11.14 3.82 -7.39
N SER A 123 -9.92 4.22 -7.77
CA SER A 123 -8.69 3.92 -7.03
C SER A 123 -8.69 4.54 -5.63
N LEU A 124 -9.16 5.79 -5.51
CA LEU A 124 -9.30 6.48 -4.24
C LEU A 124 -10.34 5.81 -3.34
N THR A 125 -11.44 5.34 -3.93
CA THR A 125 -12.46 4.60 -3.18
C THR A 125 -11.90 3.29 -2.64
N MET A 126 -11.18 2.52 -3.47
CA MET A 126 -10.48 1.30 -3.03
C MET A 126 -9.46 1.59 -1.92
N PHE A 127 -8.76 2.73 -2.03
CA PHE A 127 -7.80 3.20 -1.02
C PHE A 127 -8.47 3.57 0.30
N CYS A 128 -9.59 4.30 0.26
CA CYS A 128 -10.36 4.73 1.43
C CYS A 128 -11.05 3.54 2.10
N CYS A 129 -11.61 2.63 1.31
CA CYS A 129 -12.20 1.39 1.79
C CYS A 129 -11.16 0.41 2.35
N SER A 130 -9.86 0.66 2.19
CA SER A 130 -8.80 -0.19 2.76
C SER A 130 -8.76 -1.61 2.21
N VAL A 131 -9.08 -1.77 0.92
CA VAL A 131 -9.23 -3.09 0.30
C VAL A 131 -7.90 -3.85 0.24
N ALA A 132 -6.77 -3.19 -0.05
CA ALA A 132 -5.45 -3.83 -0.03
C ALA A 132 -5.05 -4.42 1.32
N PRO A 133 -4.99 -3.64 2.43
CA PRO A 133 -4.58 -4.19 3.72
C PRO A 133 -5.56 -5.26 4.24
N ALA A 134 -6.85 -5.12 3.94
CA ALA A 134 -7.85 -6.13 4.25
C ALA A 134 -7.67 -7.42 3.41
N GLY A 135 -7.37 -7.30 2.12
CA GLY A 135 -7.02 -8.43 1.26
C GLY A 135 -5.77 -9.17 1.75
N ARG A 136 -4.74 -8.44 2.21
CA ARG A 136 -3.54 -9.03 2.81
C ARG A 136 -3.85 -9.75 4.12
N LEU A 137 -4.73 -9.21 4.96
CA LEU A 137 -5.22 -9.91 6.17
C LEU A 137 -5.92 -11.21 5.82
N ARG A 138 -6.80 -11.19 4.81
CA ARG A 138 -7.53 -12.37 4.34
C ARG A 138 -6.57 -13.42 3.79
N PHE A 139 -5.63 -13.01 2.94
CA PHE A 139 -4.58 -13.88 2.42
C PHE A 139 -3.75 -14.52 3.54
N ALA A 140 -3.31 -13.74 4.55
CA ALA A 140 -2.59 -14.28 5.69
C ALA A 140 -3.41 -15.25 6.55
N ARG A 141 -4.76 -15.20 6.48
CA ARG A 141 -5.64 -16.12 7.20
C ARG A 141 -5.89 -17.41 6.45
N GLU A 142 -6.22 -17.29 5.18
CA GLU A 142 -6.76 -18.38 4.37
C GLU A 142 -5.66 -19.07 3.55
N GLY A 143 -4.52 -18.40 3.33
CA GLY A 143 -3.43 -18.90 2.49
C GLY A 143 -3.75 -18.97 0.99
N ARG A 144 -4.98 -18.63 0.62
CA ARG A 144 -5.51 -18.68 -0.76
C ARG A 144 -5.55 -17.28 -1.35
N ILE A 145 -4.76 -17.06 -2.39
CA ILE A 145 -4.66 -15.76 -3.04
C ILE A 145 -5.89 -15.46 -3.90
N GLU A 146 -6.54 -16.51 -4.42
CA GLU A 146 -7.72 -16.42 -5.27
C GLU A 146 -8.85 -15.72 -4.51
N ASP A 147 -9.11 -16.18 -3.28
CA ASP A 147 -10.16 -15.64 -2.42
C ASP A 147 -9.86 -14.18 -2.04
N ALA A 148 -8.58 -13.84 -1.84
CA ALA A 148 -8.14 -12.50 -1.46
C ALA A 148 -8.33 -11.43 -2.56
N ILE A 149 -8.28 -11.82 -3.84
CA ILE A 149 -8.40 -10.90 -4.99
C ILE A 149 -9.85 -10.77 -5.48
N THR A 150 -10.75 -11.65 -5.04
CA THR A 150 -12.14 -11.64 -5.50
C THR A 150 -12.97 -10.46 -4.97
N ALA A 151 -14.14 -10.26 -5.58
CA ALA A 151 -15.19 -9.38 -5.08
C ALA A 151 -15.70 -9.75 -3.67
N GLU A 152 -15.38 -10.93 -3.14
CA GLU A 152 -15.69 -11.27 -1.75
C GLU A 152 -14.89 -10.42 -0.76
N THR A 153 -13.63 -10.11 -1.04
CA THR A 153 -12.84 -9.21 -0.20
C THR A 153 -13.49 -7.83 -0.12
N LEU A 154 -13.98 -7.32 -1.26
CA LEU A 154 -14.68 -6.04 -1.31
C LEU A 154 -15.99 -6.09 -0.50
N ARG A 155 -16.80 -7.14 -0.70
CA ARG A 155 -18.05 -7.34 0.06
C ARG A 155 -17.79 -7.47 1.56
N TRP A 156 -16.73 -8.16 1.96
CA TRP A 156 -16.35 -8.32 3.36
C TRP A 156 -15.93 -6.98 3.99
N VAL A 157 -15.12 -6.18 3.29
CA VAL A 157 -14.65 -4.88 3.76
C VAL A 157 -15.78 -3.86 3.87
N LEU A 158 -16.73 -3.88 2.94
CA LEU A 158 -17.88 -2.97 2.91
C LEU A 158 -19.04 -3.42 3.81
N GLY A 159 -19.00 -4.66 4.31
CA GLY A 159 -20.01 -5.21 5.20
C GLY A 159 -20.08 -4.49 6.56
N GLU A 160 -21.24 -4.58 7.21
CA GLU A 160 -21.38 -4.21 8.62
C GLU A 160 -21.06 -5.42 9.51
N PRO A 161 -20.34 -5.23 10.64
CA PRO A 161 -19.83 -3.96 11.20
C PRO A 161 -18.42 -3.55 10.71
N GLN A 162 -17.83 -4.27 9.76
CA GLN A 162 -16.40 -4.14 9.39
C GLN A 162 -16.05 -2.76 8.80
N ARG A 163 -16.96 -2.18 8.00
CA ARG A 163 -16.73 -0.90 7.29
C ARG A 163 -16.28 0.23 8.21
N GLY A 164 -16.93 0.38 9.36
CA GLY A 164 -16.63 1.47 10.31
C GLY A 164 -15.29 1.26 11.01
N VAL A 165 -14.95 0.01 11.32
CA VAL A 165 -13.68 -0.34 11.98
C VAL A 165 -12.51 -0.13 11.04
N PHE A 166 -12.61 -0.59 9.78
CA PHE A 166 -11.55 -0.39 8.79
C PHE A 166 -11.37 1.07 8.38
N LEU A 167 -12.45 1.85 8.25
CA LEU A 167 -12.34 3.29 7.97
C LEU A 167 -11.59 4.03 9.10
N ARG A 168 -11.88 3.70 10.37
CA ARG A 168 -11.17 4.26 11.53
C ARG A 168 -9.69 3.85 11.52
N ALA A 169 -9.39 2.58 11.24
CA ALA A 169 -8.01 2.12 11.11
C ALA A 169 -7.26 2.86 9.99
N ARG A 170 -7.95 3.13 8.87
CA ARG A 170 -7.40 3.87 7.74
C ARG A 170 -7.04 5.30 8.10
N LEU A 171 -7.96 6.04 8.71
CA LEU A 171 -7.73 7.41 9.15
C LEU A 171 -6.60 7.48 10.18
N ALA A 172 -6.56 6.53 11.12
CA ALA A 172 -5.49 6.42 12.09
C ALA A 172 -4.13 6.07 11.45
N SER A 173 -4.12 5.44 10.28
CA SER A 173 -2.89 5.07 9.55
C SER A 173 -2.28 6.23 8.75
N LEU A 174 -3.06 7.26 8.38
CA LEU A 174 -2.58 8.37 7.55
C LEU A 174 -1.35 9.10 8.13
N PRO A 175 -1.30 9.42 9.45
CA PRO A 175 -0.14 10.07 10.03
C PRO A 175 1.15 9.25 9.91
N ALA A 176 1.07 7.91 9.81
CA ALA A 176 2.23 7.05 9.66
C ALA A 176 2.95 7.27 8.32
N TYR A 177 2.27 7.81 7.31
CA TYR A 177 2.85 8.13 5.99
C TYR A 177 3.49 9.52 5.93
N LEU A 178 3.33 10.38 6.96
CA LEU A 178 3.92 11.72 6.98
C LEU A 178 5.45 11.73 6.79
N PRO A 179 6.24 10.86 7.45
CA PRO A 179 7.68 10.83 7.24
C PRO A 179 8.07 10.52 5.79
N ALA A 180 7.34 9.59 5.15
CA ALA A 180 7.54 9.27 3.75
C ALA A 180 7.18 10.44 2.83
N LEU A 181 6.08 11.15 3.13
CA LEU A 181 5.66 12.34 2.39
C LEU A 181 6.72 13.46 2.50
N ILE A 182 7.20 13.76 3.70
CA ILE A 182 8.25 14.77 3.94
C ILE A 182 9.51 14.40 3.16
N ALA A 183 9.96 13.14 3.25
CA ALA A 183 11.11 12.66 2.50
C ALA A 183 10.91 12.79 0.99
N ALA A 184 9.75 12.40 0.46
CA ALA A 184 9.44 12.53 -0.96
C ALA A 184 9.41 14.00 -1.43
N SER A 185 8.82 14.89 -0.64
CA SER A 185 8.81 16.33 -0.92
C SER A 185 10.22 16.92 -0.90
N ALA A 186 11.08 16.48 0.04
CA ALA A 186 12.48 16.88 0.08
C ALA A 186 13.24 16.37 -1.15
N THR A 187 13.05 15.11 -1.56
CA THR A 187 13.63 14.55 -2.79
C THR A 187 13.22 15.37 -4.02
N TYR A 188 11.94 15.74 -4.11
CA TYR A 188 11.44 16.57 -5.21
C TYR A 188 12.04 17.97 -5.20
N ALA A 189 12.17 18.60 -4.04
CA ALA A 189 12.82 19.91 -3.91
C ALA A 189 14.32 19.84 -4.30
N LEU A 190 15.03 18.80 -3.85
CA LEU A 190 16.43 18.55 -4.21
C LEU A 190 16.62 18.31 -5.72
N ALA A 191 15.66 17.66 -6.37
CA ALA A 191 15.69 17.45 -7.82
C ALA A 191 15.64 18.76 -8.61
N ARG A 192 15.13 19.86 -8.03
CA ARG A 192 15.08 21.19 -8.67
C ARG A 192 16.36 22.01 -8.50
N LEU A 193 17.26 21.60 -7.61
CA LEU A 193 18.53 22.31 -7.34
C LEU A 193 19.67 21.63 -8.10
N SER A 194 20.61 22.40 -8.66
CA SER A 194 21.80 21.86 -9.32
C SER A 194 23.03 22.06 -8.44
N PHE A 195 23.68 20.97 -8.03
CA PHE A 195 24.91 21.00 -7.20
C PHE A 195 25.77 19.75 -7.42
N PRO A 196 27.09 19.79 -7.16
CA PRO A 196 27.95 18.62 -7.29
C PRO A 196 27.51 17.51 -6.32
N GLY A 197 27.23 16.31 -6.84
CA GLY A 197 26.72 15.18 -6.06
C GLY A 197 25.19 15.09 -5.94
N GLN A 198 24.45 15.89 -6.70
CA GLN A 198 22.97 15.87 -6.72
C GLN A 198 22.39 14.45 -6.93
N SER A 199 22.96 13.66 -7.83
CA SER A 199 22.49 12.29 -8.10
C SER A 199 22.57 11.38 -6.87
N ALA A 200 23.67 11.47 -6.11
CA ALA A 200 23.84 10.72 -4.86
C ALA A 200 22.84 11.19 -3.79
N ALA A 201 22.61 12.51 -3.69
CA ALA A 201 21.62 13.06 -2.77
C ALA A 201 20.20 12.60 -3.12
N ILE A 202 19.82 12.60 -4.40
CA ILE A 202 18.52 12.10 -4.87
C ILE A 202 18.39 10.60 -4.59
N ALA A 203 19.44 9.80 -4.84
CA ALA A 203 19.42 8.37 -4.56
C ALA A 203 19.24 8.09 -3.06
N ALA A 204 19.99 8.80 -2.21
CA ALA A 204 19.87 8.67 -0.75
C ALA A 204 18.50 9.11 -0.24
N ALA A 205 17.97 10.23 -0.75
CA ALA A 205 16.65 10.72 -0.37
C ALA A 205 15.54 9.76 -0.83
N SER A 206 15.65 9.20 -2.04
CA SER A 206 14.71 8.18 -2.55
C SER A 206 14.76 6.90 -1.70
N TRP A 207 15.96 6.46 -1.31
CA TRP A 207 16.13 5.33 -0.40
C TRP A 207 15.45 5.60 0.95
N LEU A 208 15.64 6.78 1.53
CA LEU A 208 14.98 7.18 2.78
C LEU A 208 13.45 7.24 2.64
N THR A 209 12.94 7.73 1.51
CA THR A 209 11.50 7.70 1.21
C THR A 209 10.97 6.27 1.22
N LEU A 210 11.66 5.33 0.57
CA LEU A 210 11.26 3.92 0.54
C LEU A 210 11.36 3.26 1.92
N ALA A 211 12.41 3.54 2.69
CA ALA A 211 12.54 3.05 4.06
C ALA A 211 11.42 3.58 4.97
N ALA A 212 11.05 4.86 4.84
CA ALA A 212 9.93 5.46 5.55
C ALA A 212 8.59 4.85 5.11
N LEU A 213 8.42 4.51 3.83
CA LEU A 213 7.25 3.79 3.34
C LEU A 213 7.15 2.37 3.92
N VAL A 214 8.25 1.62 3.99
CA VAL A 214 8.27 0.30 4.63
C VAL A 214 7.86 0.41 6.10
N TYR A 215 8.42 1.39 6.82
CA TYR A 215 8.03 1.67 8.20
C TYR A 215 6.54 2.02 8.33
N ALA A 216 6.01 2.89 7.48
CA ALA A 216 4.59 3.25 7.47
C ALA A 216 3.71 2.00 7.28
N HIS A 217 4.07 1.12 6.35
CA HIS A 217 3.33 -0.13 6.11
C HIS A 217 3.38 -1.09 7.30
N LEU A 218 4.49 -1.15 8.05
CA LEU A 218 4.54 -1.93 9.29
C LEU A 218 3.55 -1.39 10.33
N VAL A 219 3.50 -0.07 10.53
CA VAL A 219 2.57 0.57 11.48
C VAL A 219 1.12 0.34 11.05
N VAL A 220 0.83 0.49 9.75
CA VAL A 220 -0.48 0.20 9.16
C VAL A 220 -0.90 -1.22 9.49
N VAL A 221 -0.04 -2.21 9.21
CA VAL A 221 -0.32 -3.62 9.52
C VAL A 221 -0.75 -3.83 10.97
N GLN A 222 -0.06 -3.20 11.95
CA GLN A 222 -0.43 -3.33 13.36
C GLN A 222 -1.82 -2.78 13.67
N LEU A 223 -2.20 -1.65 13.05
CA LEU A 223 -3.55 -1.08 13.18
C LEU A 223 -4.62 -2.02 12.60
N TYR A 224 -4.33 -2.68 11.48
CA TYR A 224 -5.26 -3.61 10.83
C TYR A 224 -5.41 -4.93 11.58
N VAL A 225 -4.34 -5.45 12.18
CA VAL A 225 -4.43 -6.62 13.10
C VAL A 225 -5.27 -6.27 14.32
N ALA A 226 -5.14 -5.06 14.86
CA ALA A 226 -6.00 -4.60 15.94
C ALA A 226 -7.47 -4.46 15.51
N ALA A 227 -7.71 -3.94 14.31
CA ALA A 227 -9.04 -3.86 13.71
C ALA A 227 -9.68 -5.24 13.54
N GLU A 228 -8.92 -6.25 13.08
CA GLU A 228 -9.38 -7.63 12.95
C GLU A 228 -9.85 -8.20 14.31
N ARG A 229 -9.08 -7.95 15.38
CA ARG A 229 -9.44 -8.39 16.74
C ARG A 229 -10.75 -7.78 17.23
N VAL A 230 -10.96 -6.48 16.98
CA VAL A 230 -12.22 -5.79 17.32
C VAL A 230 -13.39 -6.41 16.54
N ILE A 231 -13.22 -6.68 15.25
CA ILE A 231 -14.27 -7.32 14.42
C ILE A 231 -14.60 -8.72 14.95
N GLN A 232 -13.60 -9.49 15.38
CA GLN A 232 -13.80 -10.82 15.98
C GLN A 232 -14.55 -10.74 17.30
N GLN A 233 -14.22 -9.79 18.18
CA GLN A 233 -14.93 -9.57 19.46
C GLN A 233 -16.41 -9.23 19.24
N VAL A 234 -16.70 -8.28 18.34
CA VAL A 234 -18.08 -7.90 18.00
C VAL A 234 -18.86 -9.09 17.43
N ARG A 235 -18.22 -9.96 16.63
CA ARG A 235 -18.87 -11.16 16.10
C ARG A 235 -19.21 -12.20 17.17
N ILE A 236 -18.42 -12.28 18.24
CA ILE A 236 -18.61 -13.22 19.36
C ILE A 236 -19.61 -12.67 20.38
N GLY A 237 -20.05 -11.41 20.24
CA GLY A 237 -21.05 -10.79 21.12
C GLY A 237 -20.48 -10.33 22.47
N VAL A 238 -19.17 -10.03 22.50
CA VAL A 238 -18.48 -9.44 23.66
C VAL A 238 -18.41 -7.92 23.51
#